data_AF-A0AAU2V7L8-F1
#
_entry.id   AF-A0AAU2V7L8-F1
#
_cell.length_a   1.000
_cell.length_b   1.000
_cell.length_c   1.000
_cell.angle_alpha   90.00
_cell.angle_beta   90.00
_cell.angle_gamma   90.00
#
_symmetry.space_group_name_H-M   'P 1'
#
loop_
_entity.id
_entity.type
_entity.pdbx_description
1 polymer ?
#
loop_
_entity_poly.entity_id
_entity_poly.type
_entity_poly.pdbx_seq_one_letter_code
_entity_poly.pdbx_strand_id
1 'polypeptide(L)'
;MATHAGPVERTRALRHAASAAGALVAALSDQAPAVAGEALPAESVSQSFFRVREEELSDQQAALHGALVVHRALEDLCEAPLSGGDLALELAGMRKAVADLTGTTPGTGRDFDPPTTALEPGAGASLEDVWTARWLIGHQVHVLFNVCAAVAVADAAGHLRHGDSDAALLRLSDATVYVRGFPAAMTHASTIPAEYYRASIRHTMAPPSVDIPLSGRQHRGYKLFRAAMKDLLSVVPDPYEQLAARAPELAEARGALLEADIVDGERHVTLAYSMVHLDHSIAQNPEGPDNAVAELRLMRHRRAAQYACLIRFGDHYIADAVAGLRHK
;
A
#
# COMPACT_ATOMS: atom_id res chain seq x y z
N MET A 1 7.48 14.56 10.10
CA MET A 1 7.28 15.73 9.21
C MET A 1 6.01 16.45 9.61
N ALA A 2 6.04 17.78 9.69
CA ALA A 2 4.83 18.57 9.89
C ALA A 2 4.04 18.59 8.56
N THR A 3 3.10 17.66 8.40
CA THR A 3 2.27 17.53 7.19
C THR A 3 1.25 18.65 7.01
N HIS A 4 1.11 19.52 8.02
CA HIS A 4 0.32 20.74 8.03
C HIS A 4 1.19 22.02 8.02
N ALA A 5 2.50 21.89 7.78
CA ALA A 5 3.38 23.03 7.58
C ALA A 5 3.00 23.79 6.29
N GLY A 6 3.50 25.03 6.15
CA GLY A 6 3.28 25.80 4.93
C GLY A 6 3.78 25.04 3.68
N PRO A 7 3.21 25.26 2.48
CA PRO A 7 3.58 24.51 1.26
C PRO A 7 5.09 24.47 1.01
N VAL A 8 5.80 25.57 1.28
CA VAL A 8 7.27 25.69 1.13
C VAL A 8 8.04 24.79 2.09
N GLU A 9 7.63 24.75 3.36
CA GLU A 9 8.29 23.93 4.38
C GLU A 9 8.10 22.44 4.11
N ARG A 10 6.89 22.07 3.68
CA ARG A 10 6.56 20.71 3.24
C ARG A 10 7.45 20.26 2.08
N THR A 11 7.52 21.06 1.01
CA THR A 11 8.36 20.74 -0.15
C THR A 11 9.84 20.65 0.22
N ARG A 12 10.35 21.55 1.07
CA ARG A 12 11.73 21.46 1.57
C ARG A 12 11.99 20.15 2.33
N ALA A 13 11.09 19.77 3.24
CA ALA A 13 11.21 18.54 4.01
C ALA A 13 11.17 17.29 3.11
N LEU A 14 10.32 17.27 2.07
CA LEU A 14 10.29 16.19 1.09
C LEU A 14 11.58 16.10 0.29
N ARG A 15 12.13 17.22 -0.17
CA ARG A 15 13.43 17.24 -0.88
C ARG A 15 14.57 16.75 0.00
N HIS A 16 14.59 17.11 1.28
CA HIS A 16 15.56 16.58 2.23
C HIS A 16 15.40 15.07 2.42
N ALA A 17 14.17 14.57 2.57
CA ALA A 17 13.90 13.15 2.68
C ALA A 17 14.29 12.38 1.41
N ALA A 18 14.01 12.93 0.22
CA ALA A 18 14.42 12.36 -1.06
C ALA A 18 15.95 12.28 -1.16
N SER A 19 16.66 13.37 -0.84
CA SER A 19 18.13 13.39 -0.81
C SER A 19 18.71 12.35 0.16
N ALA A 20 18.16 12.22 1.36
CA ALA A 20 18.58 11.21 2.33
C ALA A 20 18.31 9.78 1.84
N ALA A 21 17.15 9.54 1.21
CA ALA A 21 16.83 8.24 0.60
C ALA A 21 17.77 7.93 -0.58
N GLY A 22 18.14 8.93 -1.39
CA GLY A 22 19.13 8.78 -2.47
C GLY A 22 20.52 8.40 -1.95
N ALA A 23 20.96 9.03 -0.86
CA ALA A 23 22.20 8.67 -0.18
C ALA A 23 22.17 7.23 0.39
N LEU A 24 21.03 6.81 0.96
CA LEU A 24 20.84 5.43 1.41
C LEU A 24 20.88 4.44 0.24
N VAL A 25 20.22 4.75 -0.87
CA VAL A 25 20.26 3.92 -2.10
C VAL A 25 21.70 3.77 -2.59
N ALA A 26 22.49 4.85 -2.64
CA ALA A 26 23.89 4.78 -3.03
C ALA A 26 24.69 3.85 -2.09
N ALA A 27 24.54 4.04 -0.77
CA ALA A 27 25.25 3.23 0.23
C ALA A 27 24.87 1.75 0.20
N LEU A 28 23.60 1.42 -0.10
CA LEU A 28 23.15 0.03 -0.27
C LEU A 28 23.64 -0.56 -1.60
N SER A 29 23.68 0.23 -2.67
CA SER A 29 24.17 -0.21 -3.99
C SER A 29 25.66 -0.57 -3.96
N ASP A 30 26.44 0.13 -3.14
CA ASP A 30 27.86 -0.18 -2.93
C ASP A 30 28.07 -1.53 -2.20
N GLN A 31 27.07 -1.98 -1.43
CA GLN A 31 27.14 -3.25 -0.68
C GLN A 31 26.67 -4.45 -1.50
N ALA A 32 25.59 -4.27 -2.27
CA ALA A 32 25.06 -5.31 -3.14
C ALA A 32 24.46 -4.67 -4.40
N PRO A 33 24.81 -5.14 -5.61
CA PRO A 33 24.24 -4.59 -6.83
C PRO A 33 22.74 -4.89 -6.92
N ALA A 34 21.99 -3.93 -7.47
CA ALA A 34 20.58 -4.11 -7.77
C ALA A 34 20.40 -5.23 -8.81
N VAL A 35 19.42 -6.09 -8.57
CA VAL A 35 18.96 -7.07 -9.56
C VAL A 35 18.16 -6.35 -10.63
N ALA A 36 18.55 -6.49 -11.90
CA ALA A 36 17.85 -5.89 -13.03
C ALA A 36 16.52 -6.60 -13.29
N GLY A 37 15.40 -5.95 -12.98
CA GLY A 37 14.07 -6.53 -13.12
C GLY A 37 13.69 -6.83 -14.58
N GLU A 38 14.25 -6.11 -15.55
CA GLU A 38 14.01 -6.34 -16.98
C GLU A 38 14.49 -7.72 -17.46
N ALA A 39 15.47 -8.30 -16.77
CA ALA A 39 15.98 -9.64 -17.07
C ALA A 39 15.12 -10.75 -16.46
N LEU A 40 14.21 -10.42 -15.54
CA LEU A 40 13.36 -11.38 -14.86
C LEU A 40 12.01 -11.54 -15.58
N PRO A 41 11.53 -12.78 -15.74
CA PRO A 41 10.22 -13.02 -16.34
C PRO A 41 9.12 -12.45 -15.43
N ALA A 42 8.08 -11.88 -16.05
CA ALA A 42 6.85 -11.56 -15.32
C ALA A 42 5.94 -12.79 -15.27
N GLU A 43 5.49 -13.18 -14.09
CA GLU A 43 4.53 -14.28 -13.88
C GLU A 43 3.08 -13.87 -14.19
N SER A 44 2.84 -12.56 -14.35
CA SER A 44 1.52 -12.03 -14.72
C SER A 44 1.61 -10.74 -15.52
N VAL A 45 0.54 -10.44 -16.27
CA VAL A 45 0.40 -9.17 -16.99
C VAL A 45 0.49 -7.97 -16.04
N SER A 46 -0.05 -8.10 -14.81
CA SER A 46 0.03 -7.07 -13.77
C SER A 46 1.49 -6.79 -13.35
N GLN A 47 2.27 -7.84 -13.09
CA GLN A 47 3.71 -7.70 -12.81
C GLN A 47 4.45 -7.00 -13.96
N SER A 48 4.17 -7.41 -15.21
CA SER A 48 4.77 -6.79 -16.39
C SER A 48 4.47 -5.29 -16.45
N PHE A 49 3.18 -4.93 -16.38
CA PHE A 49 2.69 -3.55 -16.49
C PHE A 49 3.25 -2.62 -15.40
N PHE A 50 3.15 -3.03 -14.12
CA PHE A 50 3.61 -2.22 -12.99
C PHE A 50 5.12 -2.30 -12.73
N ARG A 51 5.84 -3.08 -13.57
CA ARG A 51 7.29 -3.29 -13.47
C ARG A 51 7.70 -3.84 -12.10
N VAL A 52 6.89 -4.75 -11.58
CA VAL A 52 7.17 -5.50 -10.36
C VAL A 52 7.60 -6.90 -10.75
N ARG A 53 8.69 -7.38 -10.16
CA ARG A 53 9.25 -8.71 -10.39
C ARG A 53 9.46 -9.42 -9.08
N GLU A 54 9.61 -10.73 -9.18
CA GLU A 54 9.81 -11.61 -8.04
C GLU A 54 11.08 -12.42 -8.28
N GLU A 55 11.91 -12.50 -7.25
CA GLU A 55 13.19 -13.20 -7.24
C GLU A 55 13.58 -13.44 -5.78
N GLU A 56 14.41 -14.44 -5.52
CA GLU A 56 15.04 -14.61 -4.22
C GLU A 56 16.15 -13.55 -4.06
N LEU A 57 15.91 -12.58 -3.16
CA LEU A 57 16.85 -11.50 -2.88
C LEU A 57 17.56 -11.76 -1.55
N SER A 58 18.83 -11.36 -1.46
CA SER A 58 19.47 -11.21 -0.15
C SER A 58 18.82 -10.07 0.64
N ASP A 59 19.02 -10.03 1.95
CA ASP A 59 18.53 -8.93 2.80
C ASP A 59 19.01 -7.56 2.30
N GLN A 60 20.28 -7.45 1.88
CA GLN A 60 20.84 -6.21 1.33
C GLN A 60 20.17 -5.82 0.00
N GLN A 61 19.88 -6.78 -0.87
CA GLN A 61 19.18 -6.53 -2.13
C GLN A 61 17.71 -6.15 -1.89
N ALA A 62 17.03 -6.80 -0.96
CA ALA A 62 15.66 -6.46 -0.56
C ALA A 62 15.60 -5.03 0.01
N ALA A 63 16.56 -4.67 0.88
CA ALA A 63 16.71 -3.32 1.40
C ALA A 63 16.94 -2.29 0.29
N LEU A 64 17.83 -2.59 -0.66
CA LEU A 64 18.10 -1.71 -1.80
C LEU A 64 16.84 -1.49 -2.66
N HIS A 65 16.13 -2.55 -3.04
CA HIS A 65 14.92 -2.45 -3.87
C HIS A 65 13.79 -1.69 -3.15
N GLY A 66 13.60 -1.90 -1.86
CA GLY A 66 12.65 -1.11 -1.07
C GLY A 66 13.05 0.37 -0.99
N ALA A 67 14.33 0.66 -0.74
CA ALA A 67 14.85 2.03 -0.71
C ALA A 67 14.73 2.73 -2.07
N LEU A 68 14.92 2.02 -3.18
CA LEU A 68 14.72 2.55 -4.55
C LEU A 68 13.26 2.94 -4.81
N VAL A 69 12.28 2.13 -4.36
CA VAL A 69 10.85 2.48 -4.44
C VAL A 69 10.55 3.72 -3.61
N VAL A 70 11.04 3.77 -2.37
CA VAL A 70 10.84 4.92 -1.47
C VAL A 70 11.48 6.20 -2.04
N HIS A 71 12.72 6.11 -2.55
CA HIS A 71 13.42 7.25 -3.13
C HIS A 71 12.64 7.86 -4.30
N ARG A 72 12.26 7.04 -5.30
CA ARG A 72 11.48 7.51 -6.46
C ARG A 72 10.15 8.13 -6.06
N ALA A 73 9.49 7.56 -5.05
CA ALA A 73 8.24 8.09 -4.56
C ALA A 73 8.41 9.43 -3.84
N LEU A 74 9.48 9.61 -3.05
CA LEU A 74 9.80 10.90 -2.42
C LEU A 74 10.13 11.99 -3.45
N GLU A 75 10.80 11.63 -4.54
CA GLU A 75 11.05 12.55 -5.66
C GLU A 75 9.74 13.02 -6.30
N ASP A 76 8.80 12.12 -6.63
CA ASP A 76 7.50 12.52 -7.22
C ASP A 76 6.60 13.28 -6.22
N LEU A 77 6.59 12.89 -4.94
CA LEU A 77 5.79 13.55 -3.91
C LEU A 77 6.16 15.02 -3.70
N CYS A 78 7.35 15.46 -4.12
CA CYS A 78 7.73 16.87 -4.08
C CYS A 78 6.79 17.76 -4.92
N GLU A 79 6.24 17.20 -5.99
CA GLU A 79 5.40 17.92 -6.98
C GLU A 79 3.98 17.33 -7.09
N ALA A 80 3.71 16.16 -6.50
CA ALA A 80 2.39 15.55 -6.48
C ALA A 80 1.39 16.34 -5.59
N PRO A 81 0.16 16.63 -6.08
CA PRO A 81 -0.84 17.39 -5.32
C PRO A 81 -1.59 16.51 -4.30
N LEU A 82 -0.84 15.88 -3.39
CA LEU A 82 -1.38 14.98 -2.37
C LEU A 82 -1.85 15.75 -1.11
N SER A 83 -2.94 15.27 -0.50
CA SER A 83 -3.46 15.82 0.76
C SER A 83 -2.45 15.62 1.90
N GLY A 84 -2.43 16.52 2.90
CA GLY A 84 -1.51 16.38 4.03
C GLY A 84 -1.74 15.11 4.86
N GLY A 85 -2.98 14.63 4.94
CA GLY A 85 -3.32 13.37 5.63
C GLY A 85 -2.75 12.16 4.91
N ASP A 86 -2.90 12.10 3.58
CA ASP A 86 -2.35 10.99 2.78
C ASP A 86 -0.84 11.00 2.74
N LEU A 87 -0.26 12.19 2.61
CA LEU A 87 1.18 12.34 2.69
C LEU A 87 1.71 11.82 4.03
N ALA A 88 1.03 12.09 5.15
CA ALA A 88 1.44 11.59 6.45
C ALA A 88 1.42 10.06 6.53
N LEU A 89 0.36 9.44 6.02
CA LEU A 89 0.17 7.99 6.03
C LEU A 89 1.18 7.28 5.11
N GLU A 90 1.40 7.80 3.91
CA GLU A 90 2.33 7.23 2.96
C GLU A 90 3.78 7.34 3.47
N LEU A 91 4.18 8.51 3.98
CA LEU A 91 5.51 8.71 4.57
C LEU A 91 5.73 7.84 5.82
N ALA A 92 4.69 7.60 6.63
CA ALA A 92 4.77 6.69 7.77
C ALA A 92 5.05 5.26 7.31
N GLY A 93 4.36 4.80 6.26
CA GLY A 93 4.61 3.50 5.63
C GLY A 93 6.01 3.40 5.03
N MET A 94 6.46 4.42 4.28
CA MET A 94 7.80 4.45 3.67
C MET A 94 8.91 4.39 4.72
N ARG A 95 8.81 5.23 5.77
CA ARG A 95 9.77 5.22 6.88
C ARG A 95 9.82 3.86 7.56
N LYS A 96 8.67 3.23 7.77
CA LYS A 96 8.59 1.92 8.40
C LYS A 96 9.16 0.82 7.50
N ALA A 97 8.89 0.86 6.19
CA ALA A 97 9.49 -0.06 5.22
C ALA A 97 11.02 0.04 5.21
N VAL A 98 11.57 1.26 5.21
CA VAL A 98 13.03 1.46 5.29
C VAL A 98 13.59 0.89 6.59
N ALA A 99 12.95 1.16 7.73
CA ALA A 99 13.39 0.63 9.03
C ALA A 99 13.38 -0.91 9.06
N ASP A 100 12.30 -1.53 8.62
CA ASP A 100 12.14 -3.00 8.61
C ASP A 100 13.14 -3.66 7.67
N LEU A 101 13.28 -3.15 6.45
CA LEU A 101 14.16 -3.76 5.44
C LEU A 101 15.65 -3.58 5.73
N THR A 102 16.03 -2.50 6.42
CA THR A 102 17.43 -2.25 6.81
C THR A 102 17.78 -2.83 8.19
N GLY A 103 16.79 -3.35 8.93
CA GLY A 103 16.96 -3.79 10.32
C GLY A 103 17.27 -2.64 11.30
N THR A 104 17.02 -1.39 10.92
CA THR A 104 17.32 -0.23 11.78
C THR A 104 16.19 0.08 12.75
N THR A 105 16.53 0.26 14.03
CA THR A 105 15.56 0.73 15.02
C THR A 105 15.41 2.25 14.91
N PRO A 106 14.18 2.80 14.82
CA PRO A 106 13.99 4.26 14.82
C PRO A 106 14.48 4.86 16.15
N GLY A 107 15.55 5.67 16.12
CA GLY A 107 15.94 6.47 17.29
C GLY A 107 17.44 6.63 17.58
N THR A 108 18.35 6.03 16.80
CA THR A 108 19.80 6.11 17.08
C THR A 108 20.61 6.98 16.10
N GLY A 109 19.96 7.65 15.16
CA GLY A 109 20.63 8.47 14.15
C GLY A 109 20.94 9.88 14.63
N ARG A 110 22.21 10.27 14.54
CA ARG A 110 22.69 11.66 14.61
C ARG A 110 22.03 12.48 13.49
N ASP A 111 21.71 13.75 13.74
CA ASP A 111 21.30 14.67 12.68
C ASP A 111 22.38 14.70 11.59
N PHE A 112 22.10 14.05 10.48
CA PHE A 112 22.90 14.14 9.27
C PHE A 112 22.24 15.22 8.42
N ASP A 113 22.93 16.33 8.20
CA ASP A 113 22.54 17.32 7.20
C ASP A 113 23.11 16.84 5.85
N PRO A 114 22.30 16.18 4.99
CA PRO A 114 22.77 15.84 3.67
C PRO A 114 23.05 17.14 2.90
N PRO A 115 24.13 17.20 2.10
CA PRO A 115 24.35 18.32 1.21
C PRO A 115 23.14 18.46 0.27
N THR A 116 22.44 19.59 0.36
CA THR A 116 21.33 19.92 -0.53
C THR A 116 21.89 20.30 -1.89
N THR A 117 22.30 19.32 -2.69
CA THR A 117 22.54 19.57 -4.11
C THR A 117 21.17 19.71 -4.77
N ALA A 118 20.79 20.94 -5.07
CA ALA A 118 19.65 21.19 -5.95
C ALA A 118 19.91 20.46 -7.27
N LEU A 119 19.14 19.42 -7.56
CA LEU A 119 19.12 18.85 -8.90
C LEU A 119 18.56 19.94 -9.82
N GLU A 120 19.39 20.42 -10.73
CA GLU A 120 18.94 21.24 -11.85
C GLU A 120 17.83 20.47 -12.57
N PRO A 121 16.67 21.10 -12.85
CA PRO A 121 15.59 20.43 -13.56
C PRO A 121 16.10 19.98 -14.93
N GLY A 122 16.31 18.67 -15.07
CA GLY A 122 16.65 18.07 -16.36
C GLY A 122 15.59 18.45 -17.39
N ALA A 123 16.00 18.50 -18.67
CA ALA A 123 15.14 18.85 -19.81
C ALA A 123 13.73 18.29 -19.61
N GLY A 124 12.77 19.20 -19.36
CA GLY A 124 11.53 18.90 -18.67
C GLY A 124 10.79 17.73 -19.30
N ALA A 125 10.64 16.64 -18.55
CA ALA A 125 9.72 15.57 -18.91
C ALA A 125 8.34 16.19 -19.20
N SER A 126 7.64 15.68 -20.21
CA SER A 126 6.29 16.18 -20.48
C SER A 126 5.41 15.93 -19.25
N LEU A 127 4.39 16.77 -19.08
CA LEU A 127 3.46 16.60 -17.96
C LEU A 127 2.76 15.23 -17.98
N GLU A 128 2.55 14.69 -19.18
CA GLU A 128 2.01 13.35 -19.42
C GLU A 128 2.96 12.24 -18.98
N ASP A 129 4.26 12.39 -19.22
CA ASP A 129 5.28 11.44 -18.73
C ASP A 129 5.31 11.43 -17.20
N VAL A 130 5.21 12.60 -16.57
CA VAL A 130 5.13 12.73 -15.10
C VAL A 130 3.88 12.02 -14.57
N TRP A 131 2.72 12.22 -15.19
CA TRP A 131 1.48 11.54 -14.77
C TRP A 131 1.54 10.02 -14.95
N THR A 132 2.10 9.54 -16.05
CA THR A 132 2.30 8.09 -16.27
C THR A 132 3.28 7.52 -15.27
N ALA A 133 4.40 8.20 -15.00
CA ALA A 133 5.36 7.79 -14.00
C ALA A 133 4.72 7.72 -12.61
N ARG A 134 3.95 8.75 -12.22
CA ARG A 134 3.23 8.80 -10.94
C ARG A 134 2.28 7.63 -10.75
N TRP A 135 1.51 7.29 -11.79
CA TRP A 135 0.65 6.11 -11.76
C TRP A 135 1.44 4.85 -11.41
N LEU A 136 2.58 4.63 -12.05
CA LEU A 136 3.44 3.48 -11.77
C LEU A 136 4.08 3.53 -10.38
N ILE A 137 4.62 4.69 -9.99
CA ILE A 137 5.32 4.90 -8.71
C ILE A 137 4.37 4.61 -7.54
N GLY A 138 3.17 5.20 -7.52
CA GLY A 138 2.22 4.97 -6.43
C GLY A 138 1.77 3.50 -6.33
N HIS A 139 1.65 2.79 -7.46
CA HIS A 139 1.38 1.34 -7.45
C HIS A 139 2.57 0.53 -6.91
N GLN A 140 3.81 0.94 -7.21
CA GLN A 140 5.00 0.29 -6.66
C GLN A 140 5.09 0.47 -5.14
N VAL A 141 4.76 1.67 -4.62
CA VAL A 141 4.66 1.93 -3.17
C VAL A 141 3.55 1.06 -2.56
N HIS A 142 2.39 0.99 -3.19
CA HIS A 142 1.29 0.14 -2.73
C HIS A 142 1.70 -1.33 -2.68
N VAL A 143 2.42 -1.84 -3.69
CA VAL A 143 2.95 -3.21 -3.70
C VAL A 143 3.96 -3.44 -2.58
N LEU A 144 4.90 -2.52 -2.38
CA LEU A 144 5.86 -2.57 -1.27
C LEU A 144 5.12 -2.68 0.07
N PHE A 145 4.14 -1.83 0.31
CA PHE A 145 3.35 -1.89 1.55
C PHE A 145 2.60 -3.21 1.69
N ASN A 146 2.03 -3.77 0.62
CA ASN A 146 1.34 -5.06 0.69
C ASN A 146 2.29 -6.19 1.11
N VAL A 147 3.52 -6.20 0.57
CA VAL A 147 4.55 -7.19 0.94
C VAL A 147 4.96 -7.02 2.40
N CYS A 148 5.31 -5.80 2.83
CA CYS A 148 5.70 -5.55 4.21
C CYS A 148 4.56 -5.84 5.22
N ALA A 149 3.31 -5.49 4.87
CA ALA A 149 2.14 -5.82 5.68
C ALA A 149 1.94 -7.34 5.78
N ALA A 150 2.10 -8.08 4.67
CA ALA A 150 1.97 -9.54 4.68
C ALA A 150 2.99 -10.20 5.62
N VAL A 151 4.26 -9.75 5.56
CA VAL A 151 5.32 -10.22 6.46
C VAL A 151 4.98 -9.88 7.91
N ALA A 152 4.63 -8.63 8.22
CA ALA A 152 4.30 -8.21 9.58
C ALA A 152 3.11 -8.97 10.17
N VAL A 153 2.05 -9.23 9.39
CA VAL A 153 0.92 -10.03 9.84
C VAL A 153 1.30 -11.50 10.06
N ALA A 154 2.11 -12.07 9.17
CA ALA A 154 2.59 -13.45 9.30
C ALA A 154 3.48 -13.61 10.55
N ASP A 155 4.39 -12.67 10.80
CA ASP A 155 5.22 -12.64 11.99
C ASP A 155 4.36 -12.53 13.26
N ALA A 156 3.38 -11.62 13.28
CA ALA A 156 2.46 -11.49 14.41
C ALA A 156 1.74 -12.81 14.73
N ALA A 157 1.21 -13.49 13.70
CA ALA A 157 0.58 -14.80 13.86
C ALA A 157 1.59 -15.85 14.36
N GLY A 158 2.84 -15.80 13.89
CA GLY A 158 3.95 -16.62 14.38
C GLY A 158 4.22 -16.40 15.87
N HIS A 159 4.42 -15.17 16.30
CA HIS A 159 4.68 -14.81 17.70
C HIS A 159 3.54 -15.24 18.63
N LEU A 160 2.28 -15.03 18.22
CA LEU A 160 1.11 -15.46 18.99
C LEU A 160 1.08 -16.98 19.21
N ARG A 161 1.44 -17.79 18.21
CA ARG A 161 1.53 -19.26 18.36
C ARG A 161 2.60 -19.69 19.36
N HIS A 162 3.67 -18.91 19.49
CA HIS A 162 4.76 -19.17 20.44
C HIS A 162 4.54 -18.50 21.81
N GLY A 163 3.41 -17.82 22.01
CA GLY A 163 3.08 -17.14 23.27
C GLY A 163 3.80 -15.80 23.47
N ASP A 164 4.47 -15.28 22.44
CA ASP A 164 5.19 -14.00 22.48
C ASP A 164 4.25 -12.84 22.14
N SER A 165 3.47 -12.41 23.13
CA SER A 165 2.43 -11.39 22.91
C SER A 165 3.02 -10.01 22.59
N ASP A 166 4.14 -9.63 23.22
CA ASP A 166 4.75 -8.32 23.03
C ASP A 166 5.26 -8.15 21.60
N ALA A 167 5.97 -9.15 21.06
CA ALA A 167 6.42 -9.11 19.68
C ALA A 167 5.23 -9.13 18.70
N ALA A 168 4.18 -9.89 18.99
CA ALA A 168 2.97 -9.88 18.18
C ALA A 168 2.31 -8.48 18.12
N LEU A 169 2.20 -7.79 19.26
CA LEU A 169 1.64 -6.44 19.33
C LEU A 169 2.44 -5.44 18.49
N LEU A 170 3.77 -5.52 18.56
CA LEU A 170 4.65 -4.70 17.73
C LEU A 170 4.39 -4.96 16.24
N ARG A 171 4.36 -6.23 15.81
CA ARG A 171 4.14 -6.59 14.41
C ARG A 171 2.72 -6.27 13.91
N LEU A 172 1.69 -6.32 14.77
CA LEU A 172 0.35 -5.84 14.43
C LEU A 172 0.30 -4.32 14.25
N SER A 173 1.03 -3.57 15.08
CA SER A 173 1.16 -2.13 14.94
C SER A 173 1.85 -1.76 13.63
N ASP A 174 2.95 -2.46 13.30
CA ASP A 174 3.68 -2.32 12.05
C ASP A 174 2.79 -2.60 10.83
N ALA A 175 2.06 -3.73 10.84
CA ALA A 175 1.09 -4.07 9.81
C ALA A 175 0.03 -2.97 9.63
N THR A 176 -0.47 -2.42 10.73
CA THR A 176 -1.48 -1.35 10.70
C THR A 176 -0.95 -0.09 10.02
N VAL A 177 0.33 0.26 10.22
CA VAL A 177 0.97 1.39 9.52
C VAL A 177 0.94 1.17 8.01
N TYR A 178 1.32 -0.02 7.54
CA TYR A 178 1.31 -0.34 6.10
C TYR A 178 -0.10 -0.34 5.52
N VAL A 179 -1.08 -0.95 6.19
CA VAL A 179 -2.46 -1.03 5.70
C VAL A 179 -3.10 0.36 5.62
N ARG A 180 -2.80 1.26 6.56
CA ARG A 180 -3.22 2.68 6.45
C ARG A 180 -2.52 3.40 5.30
N GLY A 181 -1.31 2.98 4.94
CA GLY A 181 -0.57 3.46 3.78
C GLY A 181 -1.12 3.00 2.43
N PHE A 182 -1.85 1.88 2.35
CA PHE A 182 -2.41 1.37 1.09
C PHE A 182 -3.24 2.41 0.33
N PRO A 183 -4.30 2.99 0.93
CA PRO A 183 -5.11 3.97 0.21
C PRO A 183 -4.37 5.29 -0.02
N ALA A 184 -3.36 5.62 0.78
CA ALA A 184 -2.54 6.80 0.57
C ALA A 184 -1.67 6.66 -0.69
N ALA A 185 -0.98 5.52 -0.85
CA ALA A 185 -0.22 5.20 -2.06
C ALA A 185 -1.10 5.15 -3.32
N MET A 186 -2.32 4.63 -3.21
CA MET A 186 -3.28 4.65 -4.32
C MET A 186 -3.80 6.06 -4.63
N THR A 187 -3.93 6.92 -3.60
CA THR A 187 -4.28 8.33 -3.80
C THR A 187 -3.13 9.04 -4.51
N HIS A 188 -1.88 8.80 -4.10
CA HIS A 188 -0.69 9.30 -4.79
C HIS A 188 -0.69 8.91 -6.28
N ALA A 189 -0.85 7.63 -6.60
CA ALA A 189 -0.98 7.18 -8.00
C ALA A 189 -2.11 7.90 -8.76
N SER A 190 -3.21 8.22 -8.08
CA SER A 190 -4.40 8.84 -8.66
C SER A 190 -4.36 10.38 -8.67
N THR A 191 -3.27 11.02 -8.23
CA THR A 191 -3.10 12.49 -8.35
C THR A 191 -2.69 12.89 -9.77
N ILE A 192 -3.51 12.46 -10.72
CA ILE A 192 -3.44 12.72 -12.16
C ILE A 192 -4.86 13.07 -12.65
N PRO A 193 -5.02 13.80 -13.77
CA PRO A 193 -6.36 14.09 -14.29
C PRO A 193 -7.11 12.81 -14.70
N ALA A 194 -8.39 12.73 -14.35
CA ALA A 194 -9.21 11.54 -14.64
C ALA A 194 -9.38 11.34 -16.16
N GLU A 195 -9.47 12.43 -16.93
CA GLU A 195 -9.49 12.42 -18.39
C GLU A 195 -8.20 11.82 -18.96
N TYR A 196 -7.03 12.18 -18.41
CA TYR A 196 -5.76 11.62 -18.82
C TYR A 196 -5.69 10.13 -18.49
N TYR A 197 -6.11 9.73 -17.29
CA TYR A 197 -6.20 8.32 -16.93
C TYR A 197 -7.06 7.53 -17.93
N ARG A 198 -8.28 7.99 -18.23
CA ARG A 198 -9.18 7.30 -19.16
C ARG A 198 -8.62 7.24 -20.57
N ALA A 199 -8.06 8.33 -21.06
CA ALA A 199 -7.58 8.44 -22.44
C ALA A 199 -6.24 7.74 -22.65
N SER A 200 -5.31 7.82 -21.69
CA SER A 200 -3.90 7.49 -21.89
C SER A 200 -3.43 6.28 -21.12
N ILE A 201 -4.00 5.99 -19.93
CA ILE A 201 -3.56 4.88 -19.08
C ILE A 201 -4.49 3.69 -19.19
N ARG A 202 -5.80 3.92 -19.04
CA ARG A 202 -6.81 2.89 -18.86
C ARG A 202 -6.85 1.88 -20.01
N HIS A 203 -6.73 2.35 -21.25
CA HIS A 203 -6.75 1.47 -22.41
C HIS A 203 -5.50 0.58 -22.50
N THR A 204 -4.36 1.04 -21.97
CA THR A 204 -3.11 0.25 -21.93
C THR A 204 -3.17 -0.93 -20.97
N MET A 205 -4.18 -0.94 -20.09
CA MET A 205 -4.45 -2.00 -19.12
C MET A 205 -5.46 -3.05 -19.63
N ALA A 206 -5.85 -2.96 -20.91
CA ALA A 206 -6.82 -3.82 -21.58
C ALA A 206 -6.29 -4.34 -22.93
N PRO A 207 -6.89 -5.39 -23.51
CA PRO A 207 -6.65 -5.74 -24.91
C PRO A 207 -6.98 -4.56 -25.84
N PRO A 208 -6.18 -4.31 -26.90
CA PRO A 208 -5.07 -5.15 -27.39
C PRO A 208 -3.69 -4.85 -26.77
N SER A 209 -3.57 -3.87 -25.87
CA SER A 209 -2.27 -3.49 -25.27
C SER A 209 -1.69 -4.57 -24.35
N VAL A 210 -2.57 -5.40 -23.79
CA VAL A 210 -2.21 -6.58 -22.99
C VAL A 210 -3.11 -7.75 -23.35
N ASP A 211 -2.64 -8.98 -23.13
CA ASP A 211 -3.38 -10.20 -23.53
C ASP A 211 -4.69 -10.39 -22.75
N ILE A 212 -4.70 -10.01 -21.47
CA ILE A 212 -5.89 -10.05 -20.60
C ILE A 212 -6.01 -8.74 -19.82
N PRO A 213 -7.26 -8.29 -19.53
CA PRO A 213 -7.51 -7.18 -18.62
C PRO A 213 -6.71 -7.27 -17.32
N LEU A 214 -6.09 -6.15 -16.93
CA LEU A 214 -5.51 -6.04 -15.60
C LEU A 214 -6.62 -6.04 -14.55
N SER A 215 -6.36 -6.74 -13.45
CA SER A 215 -7.22 -6.77 -12.28
C SER A 215 -6.41 -6.68 -11.02
N GLY A 216 -6.94 -5.97 -10.02
CA GLY A 216 -6.37 -5.92 -8.67
C GLY A 216 -6.14 -7.31 -8.06
N ARG A 217 -6.91 -8.32 -8.48
CA ARG A 217 -6.79 -9.71 -8.02
C ARG A 217 -5.53 -10.43 -8.51
N GLN A 218 -4.84 -9.88 -9.51
CA GLN A 218 -3.61 -10.46 -10.05
C GLN A 218 -2.38 -10.11 -9.20
N HIS A 219 -2.43 -9.08 -8.36
CA HIS A 219 -1.29 -8.70 -7.51
C HIS A 219 -0.99 -9.76 -6.45
N ARG A 220 0.20 -10.39 -6.53
CA ARG A 220 0.64 -11.41 -5.57
C ARG A 220 0.78 -10.86 -4.16
N GLY A 221 1.33 -9.65 -4.00
CA GLY A 221 1.43 -8.98 -2.69
C GLY A 221 0.07 -8.88 -1.97
N TYR A 222 -0.99 -8.51 -2.70
CA TYR A 222 -2.35 -8.50 -2.15
C TYR A 222 -2.81 -9.91 -1.75
N LYS A 223 -2.54 -10.95 -2.55
CA LYS A 223 -2.88 -12.33 -2.21
C LYS A 223 -2.15 -12.81 -0.95
N LEU A 224 -0.86 -12.49 -0.81
CA LEU A 224 -0.05 -12.81 0.37
C LEU A 224 -0.60 -12.13 1.62
N PHE A 225 -0.93 -10.83 1.53
CA PHE A 225 -1.54 -10.10 2.63
C PHE A 225 -2.88 -10.74 3.05
N ARG A 226 -3.75 -11.09 2.08
CA ARG A 226 -5.02 -11.77 2.39
C ARG A 226 -4.84 -13.13 3.04
N ALA A 227 -3.83 -13.89 2.61
CA ALA A 227 -3.49 -15.18 3.22
C ALA A 227 -3.00 -14.99 4.67
N ALA A 228 -2.12 -14.02 4.92
CA ALA A 228 -1.63 -13.68 6.25
C ALA A 228 -2.76 -13.21 7.18
N MET A 229 -3.67 -12.35 6.70
CA MET A 229 -4.85 -11.92 7.47
C MET A 229 -5.75 -13.10 7.83
N LYS A 230 -5.99 -14.03 6.90
CA LYS A 230 -6.76 -15.25 7.18
C LYS A 230 -6.07 -16.10 8.24
N ASP A 231 -4.75 -16.23 8.17
CA ASP A 231 -3.95 -16.97 9.13
C ASP A 231 -4.02 -16.34 10.54
N LEU A 232 -3.81 -15.04 10.66
CA LEU A 232 -3.94 -14.29 11.91
C LEU A 232 -5.32 -14.53 12.55
N LEU A 233 -6.40 -14.40 11.77
CA LEU A 233 -7.76 -14.60 12.28
C LEU A 233 -8.06 -16.04 12.69
N SER A 234 -7.29 -17.02 12.19
CA SER A 234 -7.37 -18.40 12.69
C SER A 234 -6.66 -18.59 14.04
N VAL A 235 -5.63 -17.79 14.32
CA VAL A 235 -4.88 -17.81 15.59
C VAL A 235 -5.61 -17.04 16.69
N VAL A 236 -6.27 -15.93 16.35
CA VAL A 236 -7.07 -15.11 17.26
C VAL A 236 -8.52 -14.98 16.78
N PRO A 237 -9.32 -16.06 16.81
CA PRO A 237 -10.67 -16.07 16.23
C PRO A 237 -11.73 -15.41 17.12
N ASP A 238 -11.43 -15.21 18.41
CA ASP A 238 -12.44 -14.82 19.40
C ASP A 238 -13.10 -13.46 19.08
N PRO A 239 -14.40 -13.30 19.36
CA PRO A 239 -15.07 -12.00 19.33
C PRO A 239 -14.34 -10.94 20.15
N TYR A 240 -14.47 -9.67 19.75
CA TYR A 240 -13.77 -8.55 20.40
C TYR A 240 -13.92 -8.56 21.92
N GLU A 241 -15.15 -8.67 22.43
CA GLU A 241 -15.43 -8.63 23.88
C GLU A 241 -14.72 -9.77 24.65
N GLN A 242 -14.68 -10.97 24.07
CA GLN A 242 -14.02 -12.12 24.71
C GLN A 242 -12.51 -11.97 24.70
N LEU A 243 -11.93 -11.49 23.60
CA LEU A 243 -10.51 -11.22 23.51
C LEU A 243 -10.10 -10.05 24.42
N ALA A 244 -10.91 -8.99 24.47
CA ALA A 244 -10.63 -7.81 25.29
C ALA A 244 -10.63 -8.13 26.79
N ALA A 245 -11.51 -9.05 27.23
CA ALA A 245 -11.54 -9.49 28.63
C ALA A 245 -10.26 -10.23 29.07
N ARG A 246 -9.54 -10.89 28.14
CA ARG A 246 -8.34 -11.69 28.44
C ARG A 246 -7.02 -11.06 28.00
N ALA A 247 -7.04 -10.26 26.94
CA ALA A 247 -5.89 -9.63 26.31
C ALA A 247 -6.32 -8.32 25.63
N PRO A 248 -6.59 -7.24 26.40
CA PRO A 248 -7.15 -6.00 25.88
C PRO A 248 -6.29 -5.35 24.79
N GLU A 249 -4.98 -5.28 24.98
CA GLU A 249 -4.03 -4.70 24.03
C GLU A 249 -4.04 -5.46 22.69
N LEU A 250 -4.17 -6.79 22.74
CA LEU A 250 -4.26 -7.63 21.54
C LEU A 250 -5.60 -7.43 20.82
N ALA A 251 -6.69 -7.28 21.56
CA ALA A 251 -8.00 -6.96 20.98
C ALA A 251 -7.97 -5.60 20.27
N GLU A 252 -7.35 -4.59 20.87
CA GLU A 252 -7.17 -3.27 20.28
C GLU A 252 -6.27 -3.28 19.06
N ALA A 253 -5.10 -3.93 19.13
CA ALA A 253 -4.15 -4.03 18.01
C ALA A 253 -4.76 -4.78 16.81
N ARG A 254 -5.43 -5.91 17.05
CA ARG A 254 -6.19 -6.63 16.01
C ARG A 254 -7.30 -5.75 15.45
N GLY A 255 -8.06 -5.08 16.32
CA GLY A 255 -9.14 -4.17 15.94
C GLY A 255 -8.67 -3.07 14.99
N ALA A 256 -7.58 -2.38 15.36
CA ALA A 256 -6.99 -1.31 14.56
C ALA A 256 -6.53 -1.77 13.17
N LEU A 257 -5.97 -2.98 13.06
CA LEU A 257 -5.58 -3.56 11.77
C LEU A 257 -6.80 -3.86 10.89
N LEU A 258 -7.84 -4.48 11.45
CA LEU A 258 -9.07 -4.81 10.72
C LEU A 258 -9.84 -3.55 10.29
N GLU A 259 -9.89 -2.53 11.15
CA GLU A 259 -10.46 -1.23 10.81
C GLU A 259 -9.69 -0.54 9.68
N ALA A 260 -8.35 -0.56 9.73
CA ALA A 260 -7.53 -0.02 8.64
C ALA A 260 -7.83 -0.71 7.30
N ASP A 261 -8.06 -2.02 7.30
CA ASP A 261 -8.40 -2.80 6.11
C ASP A 261 -9.83 -2.56 5.57
N ILE A 262 -10.77 -2.17 6.45
CA ILE A 262 -12.10 -1.69 6.03
C ILE A 262 -11.98 -0.31 5.39
N VAL A 263 -11.21 0.59 6.01
CA VAL A 263 -10.97 1.95 5.52
C VAL A 263 -10.27 1.92 4.16
N ASP A 264 -9.31 1.03 3.95
CA ASP A 264 -8.72 0.78 2.63
C ASP A 264 -9.81 0.51 1.56
N GLY A 265 -10.74 -0.41 1.86
CA GLY A 265 -11.85 -0.73 0.96
C GLY A 265 -12.77 0.46 0.67
N GLU A 266 -13.09 1.28 1.68
CA GLU A 266 -13.90 2.49 1.51
C GLU A 266 -13.20 3.54 0.64
N ARG A 267 -11.92 3.77 0.90
CA ARG A 267 -11.13 4.75 0.16
C ARG A 267 -10.89 4.31 -1.28
N HIS A 268 -10.71 3.02 -1.52
CA HIS A 268 -10.61 2.47 -2.86
C HIS A 268 -11.91 2.68 -3.65
N VAL A 269 -13.09 2.53 -3.03
CA VAL A 269 -14.39 2.86 -3.67
C VAL A 269 -14.43 4.33 -4.11
N THR A 270 -14.03 5.25 -3.22
CA THR A 270 -14.02 6.69 -3.53
C THR A 270 -13.01 7.04 -4.64
N LEU A 271 -11.81 6.48 -4.58
CA LEU A 271 -10.78 6.66 -5.61
C LEU A 271 -11.27 6.14 -6.97
N ALA A 272 -11.80 4.91 -7.02
CA ALA A 272 -12.35 4.34 -8.24
C ALA A 272 -13.45 5.22 -8.83
N TYR A 273 -14.38 5.71 -8.00
CA TYR A 273 -15.43 6.62 -8.45
C TYR A 273 -14.86 7.94 -9.03
N SER A 274 -13.80 8.49 -8.46
CA SER A 274 -13.17 9.70 -9.01
C SER A 274 -12.52 9.46 -10.37
N MET A 275 -11.93 8.28 -10.58
CA MET A 275 -11.20 7.96 -11.81
C MET A 275 -12.09 7.42 -12.92
N VAL A 276 -13.10 6.62 -12.60
CA VAL A 276 -13.94 5.91 -13.58
C VAL A 276 -15.44 6.19 -13.46
N HIS A 277 -15.88 6.99 -12.49
CA HIS A 277 -17.29 7.28 -12.21
C HIS A 277 -18.16 6.00 -12.13
N LEU A 278 -19.09 5.84 -13.05
CA LEU A 278 -20.03 4.72 -13.11
C LEU A 278 -19.68 3.71 -14.20
N ASP A 279 -18.48 3.81 -14.79
CA ASP A 279 -18.03 2.87 -15.81
C ASP A 279 -17.78 1.48 -15.20
N HIS A 280 -17.93 0.45 -16.03
CA HIS A 280 -17.50 -0.91 -15.69
C HIS A 280 -15.99 -0.98 -15.49
N SER A 281 -15.51 -1.92 -14.70
CA SER A 281 -14.09 -2.25 -14.61
C SER A 281 -13.61 -2.86 -15.93
N ILE A 282 -12.33 -2.69 -16.24
CA ILE A 282 -11.71 -3.29 -17.44
C ILE A 282 -11.83 -4.82 -17.42
N ALA A 283 -11.83 -5.42 -16.23
CA ALA A 283 -11.94 -6.86 -16.04
C ALA A 283 -13.38 -7.34 -15.79
N GLN A 284 -14.37 -6.44 -15.75
CA GLN A 284 -15.78 -6.82 -15.61
C GLN A 284 -16.36 -7.28 -16.94
N ASN A 285 -17.36 -8.16 -16.88
CA ASN A 285 -18.17 -8.48 -18.04
C ASN A 285 -18.94 -7.19 -18.46
N PRO A 286 -18.80 -6.72 -19.71
CA PRO A 286 -19.52 -5.53 -20.19
C PRO A 286 -21.05 -5.64 -20.10
N GLU A 287 -21.58 -6.87 -20.11
CA GLU A 287 -23.02 -7.14 -20.00
C GLU A 287 -23.49 -7.32 -18.54
N GLY A 288 -22.58 -7.22 -17.57
CA GLY A 288 -22.91 -7.32 -16.16
C GLY A 288 -23.76 -6.14 -15.68
N PRO A 289 -24.68 -6.34 -14.72
CA PRO A 289 -25.55 -5.27 -14.23
C PRO A 289 -24.81 -4.24 -13.37
N ASP A 290 -23.63 -4.59 -12.85
CA ASP A 290 -22.86 -3.80 -11.89
C ASP A 290 -21.67 -3.10 -12.54
N ASN A 291 -21.38 -1.87 -12.10
CA ASN A 291 -20.17 -1.13 -12.47
C ASN A 291 -19.00 -1.40 -11.51
N ALA A 292 -17.82 -0.81 -11.80
CA ALA A 292 -16.62 -0.99 -10.99
C ALA A 292 -16.85 -0.64 -9.52
N VAL A 293 -17.54 0.48 -9.28
CA VAL A 293 -17.78 1.03 -7.95
C VAL A 293 -18.76 0.15 -7.16
N ALA A 294 -19.80 -0.39 -7.81
CA ALA A 294 -20.77 -1.29 -7.19
C ALA A 294 -20.11 -2.59 -6.72
N GLU A 295 -19.26 -3.21 -7.53
CA GLU A 295 -18.53 -4.40 -7.11
C GLU A 295 -17.55 -4.12 -5.96
N LEU A 296 -16.82 -3.00 -6.00
CA LEU A 296 -15.92 -2.62 -4.92
C LEU A 296 -16.68 -2.37 -3.61
N ARG A 297 -17.86 -1.71 -3.67
CA ARG A 297 -18.75 -1.53 -2.51
C ARG A 297 -19.20 -2.88 -1.95
N LEU A 298 -19.61 -3.81 -2.81
CA LEU A 298 -20.00 -5.15 -2.38
C LEU A 298 -18.84 -5.89 -1.70
N MET A 299 -17.62 -5.81 -2.23
CA MET A 299 -16.43 -6.39 -1.61
C MET A 299 -16.15 -5.75 -0.23
N ARG A 300 -16.24 -4.42 -0.13
CA ARG A 300 -16.08 -3.70 1.14
C ARG A 300 -17.13 -4.11 2.17
N HIS A 301 -18.41 -4.21 1.78
CA HIS A 301 -19.49 -4.61 2.70
C HIS A 301 -19.32 -6.05 3.19
N ARG A 302 -18.92 -6.98 2.30
CA ARG A 302 -18.62 -8.36 2.70
C ARG A 302 -17.48 -8.44 3.71
N ARG A 303 -16.45 -7.61 3.55
CA ARG A 303 -15.32 -7.53 4.49
C ARG A 303 -15.75 -6.94 5.84
N ALA A 304 -16.49 -5.83 5.84
CA ALA A 304 -17.02 -5.23 7.07
C ALA A 304 -17.92 -6.22 7.83
N ALA A 305 -18.80 -6.93 7.13
CA ALA A 305 -19.63 -7.98 7.71
C ALA A 305 -18.81 -9.11 8.34
N GLN A 306 -17.71 -9.53 7.69
CA GLN A 306 -16.82 -10.57 8.21
C GLN A 306 -16.11 -10.13 9.51
N TYR A 307 -15.78 -8.84 9.64
CA TYR A 307 -15.04 -8.31 10.79
C TYR A 307 -15.94 -7.79 11.92
N ALA A 308 -17.25 -7.70 11.71
CA ALA A 308 -18.17 -7.01 12.61
C ALA A 308 -18.10 -7.49 14.07
N CYS A 309 -17.92 -8.79 14.33
CA CYS A 309 -17.80 -9.31 15.70
C CYS A 309 -16.37 -9.23 16.28
N LEU A 310 -15.37 -8.89 15.46
CA LEU A 310 -13.95 -8.93 15.82
C LEU A 310 -13.38 -7.55 16.20
N ILE A 311 -14.13 -6.48 15.92
CA ILE A 311 -13.77 -5.08 16.19
C ILE A 311 -14.77 -4.45 17.17
N ARG A 312 -14.34 -3.44 17.92
CA ARG A 312 -15.13 -2.81 18.98
C ARG A 312 -16.41 -2.14 18.48
N PHE A 313 -16.32 -1.46 17.34
CA PHE A 313 -17.41 -0.68 16.75
C PHE A 313 -17.79 -1.25 15.38
N GLY A 314 -18.05 -2.56 15.33
CA GLY A 314 -18.43 -3.25 14.10
C GLY A 314 -19.78 -2.81 13.56
N ASP A 315 -19.89 -2.72 12.22
CA ASP A 315 -21.17 -2.41 11.57
C ASP A 315 -22.06 -3.66 11.50
N HIS A 316 -22.78 -3.90 12.59
CA HIS A 316 -23.70 -5.04 12.72
C HIS A 316 -24.87 -4.97 11.73
N TYR A 317 -25.29 -3.77 11.31
CA TYR A 317 -26.37 -3.62 10.32
C TYR A 317 -25.95 -4.12 8.94
N ILE A 318 -24.72 -3.80 8.51
CA ILE A 318 -24.16 -4.35 7.27
C ILE A 318 -23.98 -5.87 7.39
N ALA A 319 -23.55 -6.36 8.54
CA ALA A 319 -23.38 -7.80 8.77
C ALA A 319 -24.69 -8.57 8.57
N ASP A 320 -25.77 -8.10 9.20
CA ASP A 320 -27.10 -8.70 9.10
C ASP A 320 -27.65 -8.64 7.67
N ALA A 321 -27.49 -7.50 6.99
CA ALA A 321 -27.92 -7.33 5.60
C ALA A 321 -27.19 -8.30 4.65
N VAL A 322 -25.87 -8.46 4.80
CA VAL A 322 -25.07 -9.38 3.99
C VAL A 322 -25.41 -10.84 4.29
N ALA A 323 -25.69 -11.20 5.54
CA ALA A 323 -26.15 -12.53 5.91
C ALA A 323 -27.50 -12.87 5.26
N GLY A 324 -28.45 -11.92 5.28
CA GLY A 324 -29.76 -12.07 4.62
C GLY A 324 -29.70 -12.29 3.11
N LEU A 325 -28.63 -11.81 2.44
CA LEU A 325 -28.39 -12.05 1.01
C LEU A 325 -27.88 -13.46 0.69
N ARG A 326 -27.34 -14.20 1.65
CA ARG A 326 -26.87 -15.59 1.45
C ARG A 326 -27.98 -16.64 1.57
N HIS A 327 -29.14 -16.25 2.12
CA HIS A 327 -30.28 -17.13 2.38
C HIS A 327 -31.45 -16.94 1.40
N LYS A 328 -31.21 -16.21 0.31
CA LYS A 328 -32.11 -16.08 -0.85
C LYS A 328 -31.43 -16.68 -2.07
#